data_AF-B4DBM2-F1
#
_entry.id   AF-B4DBM2-F1
#
_cell.length_a   1.000
_cell.length_b   1.000
_cell.length_c   1.000
_cell.angle_alpha   90.00
_cell.angle_beta   90.00
_cell.angle_gamma   90.00
#
_symmetry.space_group_name_H-M   'P 1'
#
loop_
_entity.id
_entity.type
_entity.pdbx_description
1 polymer ?
#
loop_
_entity_poly.entity_id
_entity_poly.type
_entity_poly.pdbx_seq_one_letter_code
_entity_poly.pdbx_strand_id
1 'polypeptide(L)' 'MHQAPEYGIGWGSLALINAGLAQGKNRSGMNWFLVSLLLGPIATFLLVAFFEKLPERP' A
#
# COMPACT_ATOMS: atom_id res chain seq x y z
N MET A 1 3.81 31.06 -7.23
CA MET A 1 4.27 29.98 -6.34
C MET A 1 3.95 28.67 -7.04
N HIS A 2 4.95 27.86 -7.39
CA HIS A 2 4.70 26.51 -7.93
C HIS A 2 4.15 25.66 -6.78
N GLN A 3 2.86 25.32 -6.84
CA GLN A 3 2.29 24.31 -5.97
C GLN A 3 2.99 23.00 -6.35
N ALA A 4 3.76 22.42 -5.43
CA ALA A 4 4.19 21.04 -5.62
C ALA A 4 2.93 20.19 -5.84
N PRO A 5 2.91 19.22 -6.75
CA PRO A 5 1.75 18.38 -6.94
C PRO A 5 1.50 17.59 -5.66
N GLU A 6 0.62 18.10 -4.78
CA GLU A 6 0.20 17.45 -3.52
C GLU A 6 -0.25 16.01 -3.76
N TYR A 7 -0.79 15.75 -4.95
CA TYR A 7 -1.14 14.43 -5.45
C TYR A 7 0.01 13.42 -5.41
N GLY A 8 1.24 13.81 -5.74
CA GLY A 8 2.40 12.90 -5.72
C GLY A 8 2.80 12.47 -4.31
N ILE A 9 2.71 13.41 -3.35
CA ILE A 9 3.01 13.14 -1.93
C ILE A 9 1.91 12.27 -1.33
N GLY A 10 0.64 12.56 -1.63
CA GLY A 10 -0.50 11.75 -1.20
C GLY A 10 -0.43 10.32 -1.73
N TRP A 11 -0.04 10.14 -2.99
CA TRP A 11 0.10 8.82 -3.62
C TRP A 11 1.25 8.01 -3.03
N GLY A 12 2.43 8.62 -2.84
CA GLY A 12 3.58 7.95 -2.21
C GLY A 12 3.31 7.58 -0.75
N SER A 13 2.67 8.47 0.00
CA SER A 13 2.27 8.20 1.39
C SER A 13 1.27 7.06 1.48
N LEU A 14 0.26 7.04 0.59
CA LEU A 14 -0.70 5.94 0.50
C LEU A 14 0.00 4.61 0.18
N ALA A 15 0.98 4.61 -0.72
CA ALA A 15 1.75 3.41 -1.04
C ALA A 15 2.53 2.88 0.18
N LEU A 16 3.14 3.76 0.98
CA LEU A 16 3.81 3.37 2.23
C LEU A 16 2.83 2.83 3.27
N ILE A 17 1.65 3.44 3.42
CA ILE A 17 0.60 2.96 4.33
C ILE A 17 0.13 1.56 3.92
N ASN A 18 -0.12 1.34 2.62
CA ASN A 18 -0.51 0.01 2.12
C ASN A 18 0.58 -1.05 2.33
N ALA A 19 1.87 -0.66 2.24
CA ALA A 19 2.99 -1.54 2.56
C ALA A 19 2.99 -1.95 4.04
N GLY A 20 2.68 -1.02 4.95
CA GLY A 20 2.50 -1.30 6.38
C GLY A 20 1.30 -2.21 6.65
N LEU A 21 0.15 -1.92 6.04
CA LEU A 21 -1.06 -2.76 6.12
C LEU A 21 -0.80 -4.19 5.65
N ALA A 22 -0.05 -4.36 4.56
CA ALA A 22 0.31 -5.68 4.05
C ALA A 22 1.23 -6.45 5.00
N GLN A 23 2.21 -5.78 5.62
CA GLN A 23 3.09 -6.39 6.63
C GLN A 23 2.30 -6.85 7.85
N GLY A 24 1.35 -6.03 8.34
CA GLY A 24 0.43 -6.43 9.42
C GLY A 24 -0.42 -7.66 9.09
N LYS A 25 -0.61 -7.94 7.79
CA LYS A 25 -1.27 -9.13 7.24
C LYS A 25 -0.30 -10.28 6.92
N ASN A 26 0.93 -10.28 7.44
CA ASN A 26 1.98 -11.27 7.15
C ASN A 26 2.32 -11.39 5.65
N ARG A 27 2.10 -10.33 4.87
CA ARG A 27 2.43 -10.26 3.43
C ARG A 27 3.63 -9.36 3.20
N SER A 28 4.27 -9.50 2.03
CA SER A 28 5.41 -8.66 1.66
C SER A 28 4.99 -7.18 1.53
N GLY A 29 5.48 -6.33 2.41
CA GLY A 29 5.27 -4.88 2.35
C GLY A 29 5.84 -4.26 1.08
N MET A 30 7.03 -4.70 0.64
CA MET A 30 7.68 -4.17 -0.56
C MET A 30 6.86 -4.44 -1.83
N ASN A 31 6.30 -5.64 -1.97
CA ASN A 31 5.45 -5.94 -3.12
C ASN A 31 4.20 -5.06 -3.12
N TRP A 32 3.58 -4.87 -1.96
CA TRP A 32 2.39 -4.03 -1.83
C TRP A 32 2.67 -2.54 -1.96
N PHE A 33 3.86 -2.08 -1.58
CA PHE A 33 4.35 -0.73 -1.87
C PHE A 33 4.40 -0.49 -3.38
N LEU A 34 5.07 -1.37 -4.13
CA LEU A 34 5.21 -1.25 -5.59
C LEU A 34 3.86 -1.36 -6.32
N VAL A 35 3.01 -2.29 -5.88
CA VAL A 35 1.63 -2.41 -6.39
C VAL A 35 0.83 -1.13 -6.13
N SER A 36 0.99 -0.51 -4.96
CA SER A 36 0.28 0.72 -4.61
C SER A 36 0.83 1.95 -5.31
N LEU A 37 2.13 1.99 -5.64
CA LEU A 37 2.66 3.05 -6.50
C LEU A 37 2.02 3.04 -7.89
N LEU A 38 1.67 1.86 -8.41
CA LEU A 38 1.01 1.72 -9.71
C LEU A 38 -0.51 1.92 -9.64
N LEU A 39 -1.18 1.30 -8.65
CA LEU A 39 -2.64 1.22 -8.59
C LEU A 39 -3.28 2.21 -7.61
N GLY A 40 -2.48 2.82 -6.73
CA GLY A 40 -2.94 3.80 -5.74
C GLY A 40 -4.04 3.25 -4.81
N PRO A 41 -5.16 3.98 -4.63
CA PRO A 41 -6.27 3.55 -3.77
C PRO A 41 -6.90 2.22 -4.14
N ILE A 42 -6.80 1.78 -5.40
CA ILE A 42 -7.31 0.48 -5.84
C ILE A 42 -6.55 -0.64 -5.13
N ALA A 43 -5.23 -0.49 -4.93
CA ALA A 43 -4.45 -1.45 -4.16
C ALA A 43 -4.94 -1.53 -2.71
N THR A 44 -5.32 -0.40 -2.10
CA THR A 44 -5.89 -0.37 -0.74
C THR A 44 -7.19 -1.16 -0.68
N PHE A 45 -8.12 -0.89 -1.61
CA PHE A 45 -9.38 -1.61 -1.66
C PHE A 45 -9.16 -3.12 -1.80
N LEU A 46 -8.30 -3.54 -2.74
CA LEU A 46 -7.99 -4.95 -2.93
C LEU A 46 -7.41 -5.57 -1.66
N LEU A 47 -6.38 -4.96 -1.09
CA LEU A 47 -5.66 -5.42 0.11
C LEU A 47 -6.60 -5.60 1.31
N VAL A 48 -7.52 -4.67 1.51
CA VAL A 48 -8.45 -4.69 2.64
C VAL A 48 -9.58 -5.68 2.40
N ALA A 49 -10.21 -5.64 1.22
CA ALA A 49 -11.41 -6.42 0.94
C ALA A 49 -11.14 -7.91 0.67
N PHE A 50 -9.97 -8.28 0.13
CA PHE A 50 -9.75 -9.64 -0.38
C PHE A 50 -8.53 -10.39 0.19
N PHE A 51 -7.55 -9.69 0.78
CA PHE A 51 -6.29 -10.34 1.17
C PHE A 51 -6.17 -10.58 2.68
N GLU A 52 -6.75 -11.63 3.21
CA GLU A 52 -6.65 -11.97 4.65
C GLU A 52 -5.19 -12.11 5.17
N LYS A 53 -5.03 -11.99 6.50
CA LYS A 53 -3.74 -12.18 7.19
C LYS A 53 -3.24 -13.61 6.92
N LEU A 54 -2.02 -13.74 6.40
CA LEU A 54 -1.38 -15.04 6.21
C LEU A 54 -1.00 -15.66 7.55
N PRO A 55 -0.96 -17.00 7.67
CA PRO A 55 -0.42 -17.66 8.86
C PRO A 55 1.03 -17.22 9.10
N GLU A 56 1.42 -17.16 10.37
CA GLU A 56 2.80 -16.85 10.75
C GLU A 56 3.71 -17.97 10.27
N ARG A 57 4.86 -17.60 9.71
CA ARG A 57 5.88 -18.60 9.39
C ARG A 57 6.42 -19.15 10.73
N PRO A 58 6.58 -20.47 10.85
CA PRO A 58 7.15 -21.10 12.04
C PRO A 58 8.57 -20.60 12.31
#